data_AF-A0A8H9IAL9-F1
#
_entry.id   AF-A0A8H9IAL9-F1
#
_cell.length_a   1.000
_cell.length_b   1.000
_cell.length_c   1.000
_cell.angle_alpha   90.00
_cell.angle_beta   90.00
_cell.angle_gamma   90.00
#
_symmetry.space_group_name_H-M   'P 1'
#
loop_
_entity.id
_entity.type
_entity.pdbx_description
1 polymer ?
#
loop_
_entity_poly.entity_id
_entity_poly.type
_entity_poly.pdbx_seq_one_letter_code
_entity_poly.pdbx_strand_id
1 'polypeptide(L)'
;MKFHIQKHLESYLVKERVPTEYKKLAESCESQLEDTCTLITFPHDRKNMVKSSLVQKALTKLGELEDQSLVVIGGCFTAESEALLHDVDAVILSLSEGHWTDSSKGHIRSEHD
;
A
#
# COMPACT_ATOMS: atom_id res chain seq x y z
N MET A 1 1.17 -15.37 3.53
CA MET A 1 0.98 -13.92 3.30
C MET A 1 -0.26 -13.73 2.45
N LYS A 2 -1.31 -13.10 2.99
CA LYS A 2 -2.55 -12.80 2.25
C LYS A 2 -2.68 -11.28 2.18
N PHE A 3 -2.84 -10.75 0.97
CA PHE A 3 -3.31 -9.39 0.74
C PHE A 3 -4.84 -9.40 0.66
N HIS A 4 -5.46 -8.27 0.95
CA HIS A 4 -6.91 -8.09 0.86
C HIS A 4 -7.20 -6.96 -0.13
N ILE A 5 -8.21 -7.14 -0.99
CA ILE A 5 -8.61 -6.15 -2.00
C ILE A 5 -10.07 -5.79 -1.72
N GLN A 6 -10.35 -4.50 -1.56
CA GLN A 6 -11.68 -3.93 -1.45
C GLN A 6 -11.90 -2.96 -2.60
N LYS A 7 -12.77 -3.32 -3.54
CA LYS A 7 -13.17 -2.48 -4.67
C LYS A 7 -14.38 -1.62 -4.27
N HIS A 8 -14.60 -0.51 -4.98
CA HIS A 8 -15.74 0.39 -4.77
C HIS A 8 -15.85 0.88 -3.31
N LEU A 9 -14.71 1.15 -2.67
CA LEU A 9 -14.69 1.75 -1.35
C LEU A 9 -14.84 3.26 -1.50
N GLU A 10 -15.81 3.85 -0.83
CA GLU A 10 -15.95 5.30 -0.81
C GLU A 10 -14.70 5.93 -0.20
N SER A 11 -14.14 6.96 -0.83
CA SER A 11 -12.87 7.56 -0.43
C SER A 11 -12.87 8.04 1.02
N TYR A 12 -14.00 8.58 1.49
CA TYR A 12 -14.17 9.00 2.89
C TYR A 12 -14.15 7.84 3.91
N LEU A 13 -14.42 6.59 3.48
CA LEU A 13 -14.34 5.40 4.33
C LEU A 13 -12.92 4.85 4.44
N VAL A 14 -11.99 5.28 3.57
CA VAL A 14 -10.60 4.81 3.59
C VAL A 14 -9.99 5.02 4.97
N LYS A 15 -10.11 6.22 5.56
CA LYS A 15 -9.61 6.53 6.91
C LYS A 15 -10.24 5.68 8.02
N GLU A 16 -11.43 5.13 7.81
CA GLU A 16 -12.08 4.25 8.78
C GLU A 16 -11.66 2.79 8.62
N ARG A 17 -11.27 2.39 7.40
CA ARG A 17 -10.84 1.03 7.06
C ARG A 17 -9.36 0.79 7.32
N VAL A 18 -8.53 1.81 7.19
CA VAL A 18 -7.10 1.69 7.46
C VAL A 18 -6.81 1.65 8.97
N PRO A 19 -5.74 0.98 9.41
CA PRO A 19 -5.31 1.03 10.81
C PRO A 19 -5.01 2.45 11.28
N THR A 20 -5.13 2.71 12.59
CA THR A 20 -4.94 4.04 13.20
C THR A 20 -3.65 4.74 12.77
N GLU A 21 -2.57 4.00 12.58
CA GLU A 21 -1.27 4.53 12.15
C GLU A 21 -1.31 5.14 10.73
N TYR A 22 -2.17 4.62 9.84
CA TYR A 22 -2.30 5.08 8.46
C TYR A 22 -3.39 6.15 8.29
N LYS A 23 -4.21 6.42 9.33
CA LYS A 23 -5.34 7.36 9.24
C LYS A 23 -4.94 8.73 8.73
N LYS A 24 -3.85 9.29 9.28
CA LYS A 24 -3.34 10.61 8.86
C LYS A 24 -2.93 10.63 7.38
N LEU A 25 -2.31 9.55 6.90
CA LEU A 25 -1.90 9.43 5.50
C LEU A 25 -3.12 9.30 4.58
N ALA A 26 -4.10 8.50 4.99
CA ALA A 26 -5.37 8.36 4.29
C ALA A 26 -6.13 9.70 4.22
N GLU A 27 -6.23 10.43 5.33
CA GLU A 27 -6.85 11.76 5.37
C GLU A 27 -6.15 12.76 4.44
N SER A 28 -4.81 12.73 4.38
CA SER A 28 -4.04 13.61 3.50
C SER A 28 -4.22 13.25 2.01
N CYS A 29 -4.53 12.00 1.70
CA CYS A 29 -4.76 11.55 0.33
C CYS A 29 -6.24 11.62 -0.08
N GLU A 30 -7.17 11.81 0.86
CA GLU A 30 -8.61 11.86 0.60
C GLU A 30 -8.97 12.87 -0.50
N SER A 31 -8.27 14.02 -0.57
CA SER A 31 -8.48 15.03 -1.63
C SER A 31 -7.92 14.66 -3.01
N GLN A 32 -7.10 13.62 -3.11
CA GLN A 32 -6.55 13.10 -4.38
C GLN A 32 -7.34 11.89 -4.88
N LEU A 33 -8.23 11.33 -4.05
CA LEU A 33 -9.06 10.20 -4.41
C LEU A 33 -10.36 10.66 -5.06
N GLU A 34 -10.84 9.86 -6.00
CA GLU A 34 -12.18 10.02 -6.57
C GLU A 34 -13.28 9.63 -5.56
N ASP A 35 -14.56 9.75 -5.95
CA ASP A 35 -15.69 9.36 -5.11
C ASP A 35 -15.58 7.91 -4.61
N THR A 36 -15.07 7.02 -5.47
CA THR A 36 -14.79 5.63 -5.13
C THR A 36 -13.37 5.23 -5.49
N CYS A 37 -12.76 4.43 -4.63
CA CYS A 37 -11.40 3.94 -4.79
C CYS A 37 -11.33 2.44 -4.51
N THR A 38 -10.24 1.82 -4.93
CA THR A 38 -9.91 0.46 -4.51
C THR A 38 -8.85 0.50 -3.43
N LEU A 39 -9.12 -0.14 -2.28
CA LEU A 39 -8.16 -0.30 -1.20
C LEU A 39 -7.53 -1.69 -1.22
N ILE A 40 -6.20 -1.76 -1.34
CA ILE A 40 -5.43 -2.98 -1.18
C ILE A 40 -4.67 -2.94 0.14
N THR A 41 -4.99 -3.88 1.02
CA THR A 41 -4.27 -4.09 2.27
C THR A 41 -3.23 -5.18 2.11
N PHE A 42 -1.96 -4.77 2.09
CA PHE A 42 -0.83 -5.65 2.24
C PHE A 42 -0.52 -5.90 3.73
N PRO A 43 0.31 -6.90 4.05
CA PRO A 43 0.75 -7.12 5.42
C PRO A 43 1.44 -5.86 5.97
N HIS A 44 0.89 -5.31 7.05
CA HIS A 44 1.32 -4.03 7.62
C HIS A 44 2.15 -4.14 8.90
N ASP A 45 2.53 -5.35 9.32
CA ASP A 45 3.52 -5.52 10.39
C ASP A 45 4.86 -4.90 10.00
N ARG A 46 5.55 -4.30 10.97
CA ARG A 46 6.91 -3.74 10.83
C ARG A 46 7.96 -4.74 10.33
N LYS A 47 7.69 -6.04 10.42
CA LYS A 47 8.59 -7.12 9.95
C LYS A 47 8.24 -7.61 8.55
N ASN A 48 7.09 -7.21 8.01
CA ASN A 48 6.62 -7.69 6.73
C ASN A 48 7.02 -6.70 5.62
N MET A 49 7.88 -7.19 4.74
CA MET A 49 8.30 -6.46 3.54
C MET A 49 7.37 -6.82 2.37
N VAL A 50 6.84 -5.80 1.71
CA VAL A 50 5.99 -5.93 0.53
C VAL A 50 6.89 -5.93 -0.70
N LYS A 51 7.15 -7.14 -1.20
CA LYS A 51 7.94 -7.42 -2.41
C LYS A 51 7.15 -7.15 -3.69
N SER A 52 7.89 -6.89 -4.77
CA SER A 52 7.33 -6.62 -6.10
C SER A 52 6.42 -7.76 -6.57
N SER A 53 6.81 -9.01 -6.31
CA SER A 53 6.03 -10.21 -6.63
C SER A 53 4.66 -10.23 -5.95
N LEU A 54 4.53 -9.66 -4.74
CA LEU A 54 3.26 -9.61 -4.02
C LEU A 54 2.36 -8.52 -4.59
N VAL A 55 2.95 -7.36 -4.91
CA VAL A 55 2.25 -6.26 -5.59
C VAL A 55 1.74 -6.71 -6.95
N GLN A 56 2.58 -7.32 -7.78
CA GLN A 56 2.15 -7.85 -9.08
C GLN A 56 0.98 -8.82 -8.93
N LYS A 57 1.04 -9.76 -7.97
CA LYS A 57 -0.08 -10.68 -7.71
C LYS A 57 -1.36 -9.96 -7.30
N ALA A 58 -1.25 -8.89 -6.51
CA ALA A 58 -2.41 -8.11 -6.11
C ALA A 58 -3.00 -7.34 -7.29
N LEU A 59 -2.17 -6.68 -8.11
CA LEU A 59 -2.58 -5.98 -9.33
C LEU A 59 -3.20 -6.94 -10.36
N THR A 60 -2.57 -8.09 -10.61
CA THR A 60 -3.14 -9.12 -11.50
C THR A 60 -4.48 -9.64 -10.99
N LYS A 61 -4.64 -9.78 -9.67
CA LYS A 61 -5.90 -10.23 -9.07
C LYS A 61 -6.97 -9.13 -9.02
N LEU A 62 -6.55 -7.88 -8.91
CA LEU A 62 -7.42 -6.73 -9.05
C LEU A 62 -8.03 -6.71 -10.46
N GLY A 63 -7.23 -6.99 -11.48
CA GLY A 63 -7.62 -6.92 -12.89
C GLY A 63 -7.51 -5.48 -13.40
N GLU A 64 -8.40 -5.10 -14.31
CA GLU A 64 -8.49 -3.72 -14.79
C GLU A 64 -8.99 -2.78 -13.67
N LEU A 65 -8.26 -1.68 -13.47
CA LEU A 65 -8.69 -0.53 -12.70
C LEU A 65 -9.65 0.26 -13.58
N GLU A 66 -10.95 0.05 -13.38
CA GLU A 66 -11.99 0.84 -14.05
C GLU A 66 -12.06 2.22 -13.39
N ASP A 67 -11.40 3.23 -13.96
CA ASP A 67 -11.49 4.68 -13.63
C ASP A 67 -11.69 4.98 -12.12
N GLN A 68 -10.91 4.29 -11.27
CA GLN A 68 -10.99 4.44 -9.82
C GLN A 68 -9.59 4.56 -9.28
N SER A 69 -9.41 5.47 -8.33
CA SER A 69 -8.14 5.62 -7.62
C SER A 69 -7.75 4.33 -6.89
N LEU A 70 -6.46 3.96 -6.93
CA LEU A 70 -5.93 2.81 -6.22
C LEU A 70 -5.19 3.26 -4.97
N VAL A 71 -5.63 2.80 -3.80
CA VAL A 71 -4.95 3.02 -2.52
C VAL A 71 -4.35 1.71 -2.05
N VAL A 72 -3.07 1.73 -1.70
CA VAL A 72 -2.41 0.55 -1.14
C VAL A 72 -1.82 0.87 0.23
N ILE A 73 -2.06 -0.03 1.20
CA ILE A 73 -1.47 0.09 2.54
C ILE A 73 -0.53 -1.07 2.80
N GLY A 74 0.62 -0.80 3.39
CA GLY A 74 1.61 -1.83 3.70
C GLY A 74 2.69 -1.33 4.65
N GLY A 75 3.36 -2.26 5.32
CA GLY A 75 4.36 -1.92 6.33
C GLY A 75 5.58 -1.25 5.69
N CYS A 76 6.27 -1.99 4.83
CA CYS A 76 7.45 -1.49 4.14
C CYS A 76 7.47 -2.01 2.70
N PHE A 77 7.41 -1.11 1.72
CA PHE A 77 7.47 -1.45 0.30
C PHE A 77 8.92 -1.46 -0.16
N THR A 78 9.24 -2.33 -1.12
CA THR A 78 10.53 -2.26 -1.79
C THR A 78 10.49 -1.27 -2.94
N ALA A 79 11.64 -0.74 -3.36
CA ALA A 79 11.74 0.19 -4.47
C ALA A 79 11.09 -0.37 -5.75
N GLU A 80 11.22 -1.67 -6.02
CA GLU A 80 10.58 -2.33 -7.16
C GLU A 80 9.05 -2.38 -7.00
N SER A 81 8.55 -2.56 -5.77
CA SER A 81 7.11 -2.50 -5.47
C SER A 81 6.55 -1.10 -5.66
N GLU A 82 7.25 -0.09 -5.15
CA GLU A 82 6.86 1.32 -5.29
C GLU A 82 6.85 1.73 -6.74
N ALA A 83 7.85 1.35 -7.52
CA ALA A 83 7.89 1.61 -8.96
C ALA A 83 6.67 1.03 -9.69
N LEU A 84 6.27 -0.21 -9.36
CA LEU A 84 5.07 -0.84 -9.94
C LEU A 84 3.77 -0.14 -9.55
N LEU A 85 3.70 0.39 -8.33
CA LEU A 85 2.53 1.09 -7.82
C LEU A 85 2.43 2.51 -8.41
N HIS A 86 3.56 3.19 -8.55
CA HIS A 86 3.65 4.48 -9.23
C HIS A 86 3.30 4.40 -10.72
N ASP A 87 3.65 3.30 -11.39
CA ASP A 87 3.31 3.08 -12.81
C ASP A 87 1.80 3.06 -13.07
N VAL A 88 1.02 2.63 -12.07
CA VAL A 88 -0.46 2.59 -12.10
C VAL A 88 -1.12 3.75 -11.34
N ASP A 89 -0.35 4.81 -11.04
CA ASP A 89 -0.79 5.99 -10.29
C ASP A 89 -1.44 5.64 -8.92
N ALA A 90 -0.94 4.60 -8.26
CA ALA A 90 -1.46 4.18 -6.97
C ALA A 90 -0.93 5.07 -5.82
N VAL A 91 -1.84 5.40 -4.91
CA VAL A 91 -1.54 6.07 -3.65
C VAL A 91 -0.96 5.05 -2.66
N ILE A 92 0.32 5.20 -2.34
CA ILE A 92 1.05 4.33 -1.44
C ILE A 92 1.00 4.90 -0.01
N LEU A 93 0.37 4.17 0.91
CA LEU A 93 0.36 4.49 2.33
C LEU A 93 1.29 3.50 3.06
N SER A 94 2.47 3.97 3.45
CA SER A 94 3.47 3.18 4.17
C SER A 94 3.89 3.83 5.49
N LEU A 95 4.11 3.03 6.54
CA LEU A 95 4.59 3.53 7.84
C LEU A 95 6.11 3.61 7.95
N SER A 96 6.84 2.96 7.05
CA SER A 96 8.30 3.03 6.99
C SER A 96 8.76 3.30 5.58
N GLU A 97 9.30 4.51 5.39
CA GLU A 97 10.09 4.91 4.23
C GLU A 97 11.50 4.29 4.37
N GLY A 98 11.57 2.98 4.22
CA GLY A 98 12.84 2.27 4.18
C GLY A 98 13.24 2.04 2.72
N HIS A 99 14.49 2.34 2.37
CA HIS A 99 15.07 1.99 1.07
C HIS A 99 15.32 0.47 0.98
N TRP A 100 14.25 -0.32 0.96
CA TRP A 100 14.30 -1.76 0.81
C TRP A 100 14.27 -2.11 -0.68
N THR A 101 15.03 -3.11 -1.08
CA THR A 101 14.97 -3.70 -2.42
C THR A 101 14.45 -5.12 -2.29
N ASP A 102 13.98 -5.74 -3.35
CA ASP A 102 13.50 -7.14 -3.31
C ASP A 102 14.64 -8.09 -2.86
N SER A 103 15.88 -7.69 -3.11
CA SER A 103 17.12 -8.36 -2.69
C SER A 103 17.54 -8.07 -1.25
N SER A 104 16.97 -7.04 -0.60
CA SER A 104 17.28 -6.72 0.78
C SER A 104 16.80 -7.85 1.68
N LYS A 105 17.74 -8.69 2.13
CA LYS A 105 17.50 -9.64 3.21
C LYS A 105 17.14 -8.79 4.43
N GLY A 106 15.91 -8.91 4.94
CA GLY A 106 15.36 -8.15 6.07
C GLY A 106 16.37 -7.97 7.20
N HIS A 107 17.19 -6.93 7.12
CA HIS A 107 18.19 -6.59 8.12
C HIS A 107 17.53 -5.55 9.00
N ILE A 108 16.72 -6.06 9.94
CA ILE A 108 16.13 -5.29 11.03
C ILE A 108 17.22 -4.34 11.54
N ARG A 109 17.15 -3.07 11.16
CA ARG A 109 18.01 -2.04 11.72
C ARG A 109 17.36 -1.73 13.06
N SER A 110 17.78 -2.48 14.07
CA SER A 110 17.61 -2.09 15.46
C SER A 110 18.36 -0.78 15.62
N GLU A 111 17.69 0.36 15.48
CA GLU A 111 18.19 1.59 16.07
C GLU A 111 17.62 1.66 17.49
N HIS A 112 18.48 1.25 18.43
CA HIS A 112 18.48 1.80 19.77
C HIS A 112 18.70 3.31 19.67
N ASP A 113 17.89 4.08 20.41
CA ASP A 113 18.42 5.08 21.33
C ASP A 113 17.52 5.11 22.59
#